data_AF-A0A3C2DZK8-F1
#
_entry.id   AF-A0A3C2DZK8-F1
#
_cell.length_a   1.000
_cell.length_b   1.000
_cell.length_c   1.000
_cell.angle_alpha   90.00
_cell.angle_beta   90.00
_cell.angle_gamma   90.00
#
_symmetry.space_group_name_H-M   'P 1'
#
loop_
_entity.id
_entity.type
_entity.pdbx_description
1 polymer ?
#
loop_
_entity_poly.entity_id
_entity_poly.type
_entity_poly.pdbx_seq_one_letter_code
_entity_poly.pdbx_strand_id
1 'polypeptide(L)'
;MTDIRELANNARSWPFEEARKLLSRTSGETPEKGYVLFETGYGPSGLPHVGTFGEVVRTSMVRHAFATLSDIPTRLYAFSDDMDGLRKVPDNVPDRDMVAEHLGKPLTAIP
;
A
#
# COMPACT_ATOMS: atom_id res chain seq x y z
N MET A 1 26.07 -21.51 6.13
CA MET A 1 25.07 -20.47 6.44
C MET A 1 24.00 -20.58 5.38
N THR A 2 22.73 -20.75 5.76
CA THR A 2 21.64 -20.82 4.78
C THR A 2 21.46 -19.45 4.13
N ASP A 3 21.35 -19.43 2.81
CA ASP A 3 21.10 -18.19 2.06
C ASP A 3 19.69 -17.68 2.36
N ILE A 4 19.56 -16.39 2.72
CA ILE A 4 18.27 -15.75 2.96
C ILE A 4 17.37 -15.87 1.73
N ARG A 5 17.94 -15.82 0.52
CA ARG A 5 17.20 -15.98 -0.74
C ARG A 5 16.64 -17.40 -0.90
N GLU A 6 17.38 -18.42 -0.45
CA GLU A 6 16.90 -19.81 -0.45
C GLU A 6 15.75 -20.01 0.54
N LEU A 7 15.86 -19.43 1.73
CA LEU A 7 14.77 -19.44 2.72
C LEU A 7 13.53 -18.71 2.21
N ALA A 8 13.71 -17.55 1.58
CA ALA A 8 12.64 -16.77 0.97
C ALA A 8 11.93 -17.54 -0.16
N ASN A 9 12.69 -18.24 -1.01
CA ASN A 9 12.14 -19.04 -2.10
C ASN A 9 11.21 -20.15 -1.59
N ASN A 10 11.57 -20.78 -0.47
CA ASN A 10 10.80 -21.88 0.13
C ASN A 10 9.76 -21.44 1.18
N ALA A 11 9.71 -20.15 1.51
CA ALA A 11 8.77 -19.62 2.50
C ALA A 11 7.32 -19.78 2.03
N ARG A 12 6.48 -20.30 2.94
CA ARG A 12 5.04 -20.53 2.75
C ARG A 12 4.16 -19.36 3.20
N SER A 13 4.76 -18.27 3.71
CA SER A 13 3.97 -17.10 4.06
C SER A 13 3.50 -16.39 2.78
N TRP A 14 2.26 -15.92 2.82
CA TRP A 14 1.58 -15.32 1.67
C TRP A 14 2.37 -14.20 0.95
N PRO A 15 3.21 -13.35 1.61
CA PRO A 15 3.94 -12.31 0.87
C PRO A 15 4.96 -12.90 -0.11
N PHE A 16 5.60 -14.02 0.24
CA PHE A 16 6.56 -14.70 -0.64
C PHE A 16 5.85 -15.44 -1.77
N GLU A 17 4.64 -15.96 -1.54
CA GLU A 17 3.81 -16.52 -2.63
C GLU A 17 3.47 -15.46 -3.68
N GLU A 18 3.00 -14.28 -3.26
CA GLU A 18 2.71 -13.18 -4.19
C GLU A 18 3.98 -12.63 -4.85
N ALA A 19 5.07 -12.51 -4.10
CA ALA A 19 6.35 -12.06 -4.63
C ALA A 19 6.92 -13.00 -5.71
N ARG A 20 6.80 -14.33 -5.54
CA ARG A 20 7.20 -15.30 -6.58
C ARG A 20 6.35 -15.17 -7.85
N LYS A 21 5.04 -14.93 -7.72
CA LYS A 21 4.16 -14.66 -8.88
C LYS A 21 4.59 -13.40 -9.62
N LEU A 22 4.96 -12.34 -8.89
CA LEU A 22 5.47 -11.10 -9.48
C LEU A 22 6.82 -11.33 -10.19
N LEU A 23 7.75 -12.05 -9.56
CA LEU A 23 9.06 -12.35 -10.15
C LEU A 23 8.94 -13.17 -11.44
N SER A 24 8.01 -14.13 -11.47
CA SER A 24 7.69 -14.88 -12.67
C SER A 24 7.12 -14.01 -13.80
N ARG A 25 6.36 -12.95 -13.46
CA ARG A 25 5.80 -12.01 -14.46
C ARG A 25 6.86 -11.06 -15.03
N THR A 26 7.89 -10.74 -14.26
CA THR A 26 9.02 -9.92 -14.74
C THR A 26 10.10 -10.76 -15.42
N SER A 27 9.92 -12.09 -15.53
CA SER A 27 10.92 -13.04 -16.04
C SER A 27 12.27 -12.96 -15.31
N GLY A 28 12.30 -12.43 -14.08
CA GLY A 28 13.55 -12.15 -13.37
C GLY A 28 14.36 -10.96 -13.93
N GLU A 29 13.84 -10.23 -14.92
CA GLU A 29 14.53 -9.13 -15.58
C GLU A 29 14.04 -7.77 -15.04
N THR A 30 14.95 -6.78 -15.06
CA THR A 30 14.59 -5.42 -14.70
C THR A 30 13.87 -4.76 -15.88
N PRO A 31 12.66 -4.20 -15.69
CA PRO A 31 11.93 -3.51 -16.76
C PRO A 31 12.74 -2.33 -17.34
N GLU A 32 12.42 -1.89 -18.57
CA GLU A 32 13.07 -0.74 -19.21
C GLU A 32 13.06 0.54 -18.36
N LYS A 33 11.96 0.78 -17.62
CA LYS A 33 11.84 1.90 -16.67
C LYS A 33 12.76 1.80 -15.44
N GLY A 34 13.49 0.71 -15.29
CA GLY A 34 14.54 0.50 -14.28
C GLY A 34 14.08 -0.07 -12.93
N TYR A 35 12.78 -0.29 -12.70
CA TYR A 35 12.25 -0.79 -11.44
C TYR A 35 10.85 -1.41 -11.56
N VAL A 36 10.48 -2.23 -10.57
CA VAL A 36 9.08 -2.64 -10.33
C VAL A 36 8.42 -1.65 -9.39
N LEU A 37 7.27 -1.11 -9.81
CA LEU A 37 6.48 -0.17 -9.03
C LEU A 37 5.45 -0.92 -8.20
N PHE A 38 5.45 -0.67 -6.89
CA PHE A 38 4.42 -1.07 -5.96
C PHE A 38 3.58 0.14 -5.60
N GLU A 39 2.27 -0.06 -5.44
CA GLU A 39 1.34 1.02 -5.14
C GLU A 39 0.44 0.63 -3.96
N THR A 40 0.12 1.61 -3.13
CA THR A 40 -0.85 1.47 -2.05
C THR A 40 -1.61 2.78 -1.89
N GLY A 41 -2.91 2.68 -1.69
CA GLY A 41 -3.81 3.81 -1.48
C GLY A 41 -4.48 3.68 -0.13
N TYR A 42 -4.80 4.82 0.48
CA TYR A 42 -5.69 4.88 1.63
C TYR A 42 -6.61 6.09 1.54
N GLY A 43 -7.86 5.92 1.99
CA GLY A 43 -8.82 7.02 2.07
C GLY A 43 -8.68 7.79 3.39
N PRO A 44 -8.38 9.10 3.39
CA PRO A 44 -8.21 9.90 4.61
C PRO A 44 -9.55 10.39 5.18
N SER A 45 -10.61 9.57 5.08
CA SER A 45 -11.98 9.98 5.46
C SER A 45 -12.28 9.94 6.96
N GLY A 46 -11.29 9.53 7.76
CA GLY A 46 -11.36 9.48 9.22
C GLY A 46 -9.99 9.21 9.81
N LEU A 47 -9.92 9.10 11.14
CA LEU A 47 -8.67 8.77 11.82
C LEU A 47 -8.15 7.40 11.36
N PRO A 48 -6.86 7.28 10.97
CA PRO A 48 -6.28 6.01 10.58
C PRO A 48 -6.45 4.96 11.67
N HIS A 49 -6.86 3.75 11.27
CA HIS A 49 -6.99 2.61 12.17
C HIS A 49 -6.16 1.42 11.65
N VAL A 50 -6.20 0.30 12.38
CA VAL A 50 -5.44 -0.92 12.02
C VAL A 50 -5.77 -1.43 10.61
N GLY A 51 -6.97 -1.14 10.09
CA GLY A 51 -7.37 -1.48 8.73
C GLY A 51 -6.61 -0.67 7.68
N THR A 52 -6.57 0.66 7.84
CA THR A 52 -5.77 1.58 7.02
C THR A 52 -4.29 1.21 7.05
N PHE A 53 -3.76 0.91 8.24
CA PHE A 53 -2.39 0.38 8.36
C PHE A 53 -2.23 -0.94 7.61
N GLY A 54 -3.22 -1.82 7.71
CA GLY A 54 -3.30 -3.09 7.00
C GLY A 54 -3.20 -2.93 5.48
N GLU A 55 -3.79 -1.90 4.89
CA GLU A 55 -3.74 -1.63 3.45
C GLU A 55 -2.31 -1.28 3.00
N VAL A 56 -1.62 -0.43 3.76
CA VAL A 56 -0.24 0.00 3.47
C VAL A 56 0.77 -1.12 3.74
N VAL A 57 0.61 -1.84 4.85
CA VAL A 57 1.58 -2.86 5.27
C VAL A 57 1.57 -4.07 4.35
N ARG A 58 0.42 -4.44 3.78
CA ARG A 58 0.31 -5.59 2.86
C ARG A 58 1.18 -5.41 1.61
N THR A 59 1.08 -4.25 0.94
CA THR A 59 1.95 -3.94 -0.21
C THR A 59 3.42 -3.90 0.22
N SER A 60 3.72 -3.34 1.39
CA SER A 60 5.09 -3.27 1.92
C SER A 60 5.70 -4.65 2.19
N MET A 61 4.91 -5.60 2.72
CA MET A 61 5.32 -6.99 2.95
C MET A 61 5.65 -7.70 1.64
N VAL A 62 4.80 -7.57 0.62
CA VAL A 62 5.04 -8.19 -0.70
C VAL A 62 6.26 -7.57 -1.38
N ARG A 63 6.40 -6.23 -1.33
CA ARG A 63 7.58 -5.54 -1.86
C ARG A 63 8.87 -6.02 -1.21
N HIS A 64 8.88 -6.17 0.11
CA HIS A 64 10.05 -6.66 0.85
C HIS A 64 10.39 -8.11 0.46
N ALA A 65 9.39 -8.98 0.39
CA ALA A 65 9.56 -10.36 -0.06
C ALA A 65 10.12 -10.42 -1.50
N PHE A 66 9.61 -9.59 -2.41
CA PHE A 66 10.10 -9.48 -3.78
C PHE A 66 11.56 -9.03 -3.87
N ALA A 67 11.95 -8.02 -3.09
CA ALA A 67 13.33 -7.55 -3.02
C ALA A 67 14.28 -8.55 -2.35
N THR A 68 13.76 -9.47 -1.54
CA THR A 68 14.56 -10.56 -0.97
C THR A 68 14.80 -11.68 -2.01
N LEU A 69 13.80 -11.93 -2.87
CA LEU A 69 13.86 -12.95 -3.92
C LEU A 69 14.65 -12.50 -5.17
N SER A 70 14.84 -11.20 -5.37
CA SER A 70 15.41 -10.65 -6.61
C SER A 70 16.26 -9.42 -6.37
N ASP A 71 17.18 -9.15 -7.30
CA ASP A 71 18.00 -7.93 -7.31
C ASP A 71 17.35 -6.78 -8.10
N ILE A 72 16.09 -6.94 -8.52
CA ILE A 72 15.36 -5.96 -9.32
C ILE A 72 15.02 -4.74 -8.43
N PRO A 73 15.36 -3.51 -8.85
CA PRO A 73 15.02 -2.32 -8.07
C PRO A 73 13.50 -2.16 -7.89
N THR A 74 13.09 -1.64 -6.74
CA THR A 74 11.66 -1.42 -6.44
C THR A 74 11.38 0.00 -5.96
N ARG A 75 10.21 0.53 -6.31
CA ARG A 75 9.65 1.77 -5.75
C ARG A 75 8.29 1.51 -5.13
N LEU A 76 7.92 2.30 -4.14
CA LEU A 76 6.59 2.29 -3.53
C LEU A 76 5.98 3.69 -3.68
N TYR A 77 4.84 3.79 -4.33
CA TYR A 77 4.00 4.99 -4.29
C TYR A 77 2.85 4.74 -3.32
N ALA A 78 2.82 5.56 -2.27
CA ALA A 78 1.70 5.62 -1.35
C ALA A 78 0.91 6.88 -1.69
N PHE A 79 -0.35 6.73 -2.03
CA PHE A 79 -1.24 7.85 -2.34
C PHE A 79 -2.38 7.92 -1.34
N SER A 80 -2.86 9.13 -1.12
CA SER A 80 -4.03 9.43 -0.31
C SER A 80 -5.17 9.74 -1.27
N ASP A 81 -6.30 9.07 -1.12
CA ASP A 81 -7.51 9.36 -1.91
C ASP A 81 -8.25 10.57 -1.32
N ASP A 82 -7.54 11.70 -1.14
CA ASP A 82 -8.04 12.91 -0.49
C ASP A 82 -8.99 13.74 -1.36
N MET A 83 -9.09 13.39 -2.64
CA MET A 83 -10.04 13.98 -3.57
C MET A 83 -11.44 13.35 -3.50
N ASP A 84 -11.60 12.22 -2.79
CA ASP A 84 -12.91 11.60 -2.57
C ASP A 84 -13.84 12.51 -1.77
N GLY A 85 -15.14 12.44 -2.06
CA GLY A 85 -16.14 13.22 -1.34
C GLY A 85 -16.41 12.69 0.07
N LEU A 86 -16.53 13.58 1.06
CA LEU A 86 -16.97 13.21 2.42
C LEU A 86 -18.40 12.64 2.40
N ARG A 87 -18.54 11.33 2.63
CA ARG A 87 -19.85 10.64 2.57
C ARG A 87 -20.64 10.70 3.88
N LYS A 88 -19.94 10.73 5.01
CA LYS A 88 -20.51 10.76 6.36
C LYS A 88 -19.52 11.49 7.26
N VAL A 89 -20.04 12.27 8.21
CA VAL A 89 -19.24 12.85 9.30
C VAL A 89 -18.86 11.74 10.30
N PRO A 90 -17.56 11.48 10.53
CA PRO A 90 -17.14 10.53 11.56
C PRO A 90 -17.57 10.98 12.96
N ASP A 91 -17.80 10.03 13.86
CA ASP A 91 -18.23 10.37 15.23
C ASP A 91 -17.06 10.82 16.11
N ASN A 92 -15.82 10.59 15.66
CA ASN A 92 -14.58 10.83 16.38
C ASN A 92 -13.79 12.07 15.90
N VAL A 93 -14.37 12.89 15.02
CA VAL A 93 -13.76 14.16 14.60
C VAL A 93 -14.29 15.34 15.43
N PRO A 94 -13.47 16.36 15.71
CA PRO A 94 -13.94 17.60 16.33
C PRO A 94 -14.92 18.35 15.41
N ASP A 95 -15.65 19.31 15.97
CA ASP A 95 -16.48 20.26 15.22
C ASP A 95 -17.42 19.61 14.18
N ARG A 96 -18.10 18.53 14.59
CA ARG A 96 -18.96 17.70 13.71
C ARG A 96 -20.00 18.52 12.94
N ASP A 97 -20.55 19.57 13.55
CA ASP A 97 -21.51 20.46 12.91
C ASP A 97 -20.88 21.24 11.76
N MET A 98 -19.65 21.75 11.94
CA MET A 98 -18.89 22.39 10.86
C MET A 98 -18.60 21.38 9.75
N VAL A 99 -18.09 20.18 10.10
CA VAL A 99 -17.76 19.15 9.11
C VAL A 99 -19.00 18.70 8.30
N ALA A 100 -20.18 18.70 8.92
CA ALA A 100 -21.44 18.36 8.24
C ALA A 100 -21.77 19.32 7.08
N GLU A 101 -21.38 20.60 7.17
CA GLU A 101 -21.55 21.59 6.10
C GLU A 101 -20.66 21.32 4.86
N HIS A 102 -19.71 20.38 4.98
CA HIS A 102 -18.76 20.00 3.94
C HIS A 102 -19.02 18.60 3.35
N LEU A 103 -20.18 17.98 3.65
CA LEU A 103 -20.59 16.73 3.00
C LEU A 103 -20.57 16.85 1.46
N GLY A 104 -20.03 15.82 0.80
CA GLY A 104 -19.87 15.77 -0.65
C GLY A 104 -18.68 16.57 -1.21
N LYS A 105 -18.01 17.42 -0.40
CA LYS A 105 -16.76 18.08 -0.83
C LYS A 105 -15.58 17.11 -0.73
N PRO A 106 -14.50 17.32 -1.53
CA PRO A 106 -13.25 16.59 -1.39
C PRO A 106 -12.70 16.65 0.04
N LEU A 107 -12.14 15.55 0.56
CA LEU A 107 -11.55 15.49 1.90
C LEU A 107 -10.45 16.55 2.11
N THR A 108 -9.68 16.84 1.07
CA THR A 108 -8.62 17.87 1.05
C THR A 108 -9.16 19.32 1.20
N ALA A 109 -10.48 19.51 1.01
CA ALA A 109 -11.15 20.81 1.07
C ALA A 109 -12.00 21.01 2.34
N ILE A 110 -11.91 20.08 3.29
CA ILE A 110 -12.53 20.21 4.62
C ILE A 110 -11.56 21.01 5.52
N PRO A 111 -12.04 22.06 6.21
CA PRO A 111 -11.23 22.89 7.11
C PRO A 111 -10.57 22.14 8.27
#